data_AF-A0A8E2DI28-F1
#
_entry.id   AF-A0A8E2DI28-F1
#
_cell.length_a   1.000
_cell.length_b   1.000
_cell.length_c   1.000
_cell.angle_alpha   90.00
_cell.angle_beta   90.00
_cell.angle_gamma   90.00
#
_symmetry.space_group_name_H-M   'P 1'
#
loop_
_entity.id
_entity.type
_entity.pdbx_description
1 polymer ?
#
loop_
_entity_poly.entity_id
_entity_poly.type
_entity_poly.pdbx_seq_one_letter_code
_entity_poly.pdbx_strand_id
1 'polypeptide(L)' 'MQPSSTTSLTPLRRLAVHSTTTCASQASAYGKCILATYTDTRKDACKEEFAKFGACLREAMKRKW' A
#
# COMPACT_ATOMS: atom_id res chain seq x y z
N MET A 1 10.70 -10.79 19.37
CA MET A 1 10.61 -11.73 18.22
C MET A 1 9.29 -12.47 18.37
N GLN A 2 8.29 -12.21 17.51
CA GLN A 2 7.02 -12.96 17.53
C GLN A 2 6.95 -13.93 16.35
N PRO A 3 6.35 -15.11 16.57
CA PRO A 3 6.76 -16.34 15.92
C PRO A 3 6.04 -16.57 14.60
N SER A 4 6.75 -17.26 13.71
CA SER A 4 6.29 -17.83 12.45
C SER A 4 5.16 -18.84 12.68
N SER A 5 3.92 -18.39 12.80
CA SER A 5 2.75 -19.26 12.68
C SER A 5 2.31 -19.29 11.22
N THR A 6 2.45 -20.44 10.56
CA THR A 6 1.94 -20.71 9.21
C THR A 6 0.40 -20.73 9.24
N THR A 7 -0.22 -19.59 9.52
CA THR A 7 -1.66 -19.44 9.42
C THR A 7 -2.01 -19.57 7.95
N SER A 8 -2.78 -20.58 7.58
CA SER A 8 -3.40 -20.74 6.27
C SER A 8 -4.11 -19.44 5.89
N LEU A 9 -3.41 -18.54 5.20
CA LEU A 9 -3.92 -17.23 4.88
C LEU A 9 -5.13 -17.44 3.98
N THR A 10 -6.30 -16.96 4.41
CA THR A 10 -7.48 -16.98 3.55
C THR A 10 -7.12 -16.32 2.21
N PRO A 11 -7.69 -16.75 1.07
CA PRO A 11 -7.36 -16.17 -0.23
C PRO A 11 -7.46 -14.64 -0.28
N LEU A 12 -8.33 -14.05 0.55
CA LEU A 12 -8.43 -12.60 0.76
C LEU A 12 -7.22 -12.03 1.50
N ARG A 13 -6.78 -12.67 2.60
CA ARG A 13 -5.60 -12.24 3.35
C ARG A 13 -4.32 -12.37 2.54
N ARG A 14 -4.20 -13.42 1.72
CA ARG A 14 -3.10 -13.60 0.77
C ARG A 14 -3.07 -12.50 -0.28
N LEU A 15 -4.23 -12.14 -0.84
CA LEU A 15 -4.36 -11.02 -1.79
C LEU A 15 -3.96 -9.68 -1.14
N ALA A 16 -4.41 -9.43 0.09
CA ALA A 16 -4.08 -8.21 0.82
C ALA A 16 -2.58 -8.09 1.13
N VAL A 17 -1.93 -9.20 1.52
CA VAL A 17 -0.48 -9.23 1.73
C VAL A 17 0.25 -9.03 0.40
N HIS A 18 -0.17 -9.68 -0.67
CA HIS A 18 0.43 -9.51 -2.00
C HIS A 18 0.29 -8.07 -2.53
N SER A 19 -0.88 -7.45 -2.40
CA SER A 19 -1.10 -6.07 -2.87
C SER A 19 -0.28 -5.04 -2.09
N THR A 20 -0.19 -5.21 -0.76
CA THR A 20 0.59 -4.29 0.09
C THR A 20 2.09 -4.48 -0.04
N THR A 21 2.57 -5.71 -0.27
CA THR A 21 4.01 -6.00 -0.48
C THR A 21 4.48 -5.55 -1.86
N THR A 22 3.72 -5.81 -2.92
CA THR A 22 4.06 -5.39 -4.29
C THR A 22 4.08 -3.87 -4.44
N CYS A 23 3.23 -3.15 -3.71
CA CYS A 23 3.14 -1.69 -3.74
C CYS A 23 3.86 -0.99 -2.58
N ALA A 24 4.74 -1.70 -1.85
CA ALA A 24 5.40 -1.18 -0.65
C ALA A 24 6.31 0.03 -0.93
N SER A 25 6.92 0.10 -2.11
CA SER A 25 7.78 1.22 -2.51
C SER A 25 6.98 2.50 -2.71
N GLN A 26 5.83 2.42 -3.40
CA GLN A 26 4.92 3.56 -3.59
C GLN A 26 4.25 3.96 -2.27
N ALA A 27 3.90 2.99 -1.42
CA ALA A 27 3.37 3.25 -0.08
C ALA A 27 4.38 4.04 0.79
N SER A 28 5.66 3.66 0.72
CA SER A 28 6.73 4.33 1.47
C SER A 28 6.97 5.75 0.97
N ALA A 29 6.91 5.98 -0.34
CA ALA A 29 7.06 7.31 -0.93
C ALA A 29 5.88 8.23 -0.57
N TYR A 30 4.64 7.72 -0.64
CA TYR A 30 3.45 8.41 -0.16
C TYR A 30 3.55 8.77 1.33
N GLY A 31 3.98 7.83 2.16
CA GLY A 31 4.18 8.05 3.60
C GLY A 31 5.23 9.14 3.89
N LYS A 32 6.35 9.17 3.16
CA LYS A 32 7.36 10.23 3.27
C LYS A 32 6.81 11.60 2.92
N CYS A 33 6.02 11.71 1.85
CA CYS A 33 5.37 12.96 1.46
C CYS A 33 4.40 13.45 2.53
N ILE A 34 3.60 12.55 3.11
CA ILE A 34 2.69 12.90 4.21
C ILE A 34 3.47 13.36 5.42
N LEU A 35 4.54 12.67 5.83
CA LEU A 35 5.34 13.07 6.99
C LEU A 35 5.98 14.44 6.79
N ALA A 36 6.45 14.75 5.57
CA ALA A 36 7.00 16.05 5.23
C ALA A 36 5.95 17.18 5.23
N THR A 37 4.69 16.86 4.94
CA THR A 37 3.60 17.83 4.76
C THR A 37 2.55 17.76 5.87
N TYR A 38 2.75 16.95 6.90
CA TYR A 38 1.74 16.68 7.94
C TYR A 38 1.35 17.95 8.71
N THR A 39 2.28 18.89 8.86
CA THR A 39 2.07 20.19 9.49
C THR A 39 1.32 21.19 8.60
N ASP A 40 1.44 21.07 7.28
CA ASP A 40 0.79 21.93 6.30
C ASP A 40 -0.25 21.07 5.56
N THR A 41 -1.38 20.80 6.23
CA THR A 41 -2.44 19.93 5.70
C THR A 41 -3.11 20.57 4.47
N ARG A 42 -2.43 20.49 3.33
CA ARG A 42 -2.91 20.98 2.05
C ARG A 42 -3.47 19.83 1.24
N LYS A 43 -4.72 20.00 0.82
CA LYS A 43 -5.34 19.13 -0.17
C LYS A 43 -4.42 19.04 -1.38
N ASP A 44 -4.21 17.81 -1.84
CA ASP A 44 -3.41 17.46 -3.02
C ASP A 44 -1.87 17.48 -2.87
N ALA A 45 -1.30 17.79 -1.71
CA ALA A 45 0.16 17.82 -1.52
C ALA A 45 0.88 16.50 -1.92
N CYS A 46 0.22 15.36 -1.66
CA CYS A 46 0.73 14.03 -2.00
C CYS A 46 -0.15 13.31 -3.04
N LYS A 47 -0.90 14.06 -3.86
CA LYS A 47 -1.85 13.49 -4.83
C LYS A 47 -1.16 12.58 -5.84
N GLU A 48 0.02 12.96 -6.31
CA GLU A 48 0.76 12.20 -7.31
C GLU A 48 1.20 10.83 -6.78
N GLU A 49 1.76 10.80 -5.57
CA GLU A 49 2.18 9.57 -4.91
C GLU A 49 0.99 8.69 -4.52
N PHE A 50 -0.11 9.30 -4.10
CA PHE A 50 -1.36 8.61 -3.85
C PHE A 50 -1.95 7.98 -5.13
N ALA A 51 -1.89 8.68 -6.26
CA ALA A 51 -2.35 8.16 -7.55
C ALA A 51 -1.48 6.97 -8.01
N LYS A 52 -0.16 7.04 -7.88
CA LYS A 52 0.77 5.95 -8.19
C LYS A 52 0.54 4.73 -7.30
N PHE A 53 0.40 4.95 -5.98
CA PHE A 53 0.10 3.89 -5.02
C PHE A 53 -1.27 3.25 -5.29
N GLY A 54 -2.30 4.07 -5.53
CA GLY A 54 -3.64 3.61 -5.86
C GLY A 54 -3.72 2.83 -7.18
N ALA A 55 -2.97 3.25 -8.21
CA ALA A 55 -2.86 2.51 -9.47
C ALA A 55 -2.23 1.13 -9.24
N CYS A 56 -1.12 1.07 -8.50
CA CYS A 56 -0.47 -0.19 -8.15
C CYS A 56 -1.41 -1.11 -7.36
N LEU A 57 -2.13 -0.60 -6.36
CA LEU A 57 -3.08 -1.39 -5.58
C LEU A 57 -4.22 -1.93 -6.44
N ARG A 58 -4.77 -1.13 -7.36
CA ARG A 58 -5.86 -1.55 -8.25
C ARG A 58 -5.41 -2.65 -9.20
N GLU A 59 -4.20 -2.55 -9.75
CA GLU A 59 -3.61 -3.62 -10.57
C GLU A 59 -3.31 -4.87 -9.73
N ALA A 60 -2.73 -4.73 -8.54
CA ALA A 60 -2.44 -5.86 -7.67
C ALA A 60 -3.71 -6.55 -7.12
N MET A 61 -4.83 -5.81 -7.03
CA MET A 61 -6.14 -6.35 -6.66
C MET A 61 -6.96 -6.86 -7.85
N LYS A 62 -6.57 -6.58 -9.11
CA LYS A 62 -7.19 -7.21 -10.27
C LYS A 62 -6.88 -8.71 -10.25
N ARG A 63 -7.81 -9.48 -9.68
CA ARG A 63 -7.85 -10.93 -9.86
C ARG A 63 -8.10 -11.20 -11.35
N LYS A 64 -7.12 -11.81 -12.00
CA LYS A 64 -7.33 -12.55 -13.25
C LYS A 64 -7.99 -13.86 -12.83
N TRP A 65 -9.31 -13.96 -13.02
CA TRP A 65 -10.03 -15.22 -12.87
C TRP A 65 -10.01 -15.96 -14.21
#